data_AF-A0A3E1K9M4-F1
#
_entry.id   AF-A0A3E1K9M4-F1
#
_cell.length_a   1.000
_cell.length_b   1.000
_cell.length_c   1.000
_cell.angle_alpha   90.00
_cell.angle_beta   90.00
_cell.angle_gamma   90.00
#
_symmetry.space_group_name_H-M   'P 1'
#
loop_
_entity.id
_entity.type
_entity.pdbx_description
1 polymer ?
#
loop_
_entity_poly.entity_id
_entity_poly.type
_entity_poly.pdbx_seq_one_letter_code
_entity_poly.pdbx_strand_id
1 'polypeptide(L)'
;MQNPRSQAFRPGALATAIGFALAASGAQAATFQVTSTANSGPGTLRQAIQSANGQVGPHIIDLSGVSGQTITLTGGLPFIAEDMTLQGSEVTLSGDDQYRCLSAEYANLEVSDMTITRCAGTTVGGEVRGGQGPYSYQAGGGIFAYGGDVSLSNVTISDNTAYGSGGGKGPSYGYGGGVAVIYGSLSVTNGSIITGNGSAYGGGIAHSGPQLLVQGSEISDNQSYAGGGVINRPPQRIGRGDVAYGMFFENAVISGNSAAEGGGLNVIGPLSLIDTEISNNDAAYVAGGVFARSLSGPNRGVSSEIVVSGSAIVNNSAGYEAGGGWMDAKYGMVMENTTVSGNTAQAVGGLYTIEGPNGNPVVFNGVTITGNSATDGPVGGMAVYSTAQYSQVDISNSIIAGNSATEGDVDLAGSIGPQPEGNTQAAGGKTGEAGWKPRVSSRLPGRTAWTADFSPKASKAGLEGWDRGQQPPGPPGPATFEVSYSLVGAVPSTGTFNADAVSSGLVGANPLLGPLGNNGGPTPSHLPAANGPGIDLVPQGTNGCGTSFAVDQRGEARPDASSGQCDLGSVEIQGTPPPPGPAPLAVPVNNPVALALLALGAGLLGFFGLGRGRRRA
;
A
#
# COMPACT_ATOMS: atom_id res chain seq x y z
N MET A 1 52.77 27.82 -8.85
CA MET A 1 52.49 29.16 -9.38
C MET A 1 51.59 29.02 -10.59
N GLN A 2 50.35 29.50 -10.44
CA GLN A 2 49.39 30.05 -11.42
C GLN A 2 49.31 29.52 -12.88
N ASN A 3 48.12 29.00 -13.19
CA ASN A 3 47.34 29.05 -14.46
C ASN A 3 47.30 30.50 -15.06
N PRO A 4 46.85 30.82 -16.32
CA PRO A 4 45.62 30.28 -16.96
C PRO A 4 45.45 30.33 -18.53
N ARG A 5 44.39 29.63 -19.01
CA ARG A 5 43.35 29.96 -20.05
C ARG A 5 43.71 30.58 -21.42
N SER A 6 43.14 30.03 -22.52
CA SER A 6 41.99 30.64 -23.27
C SER A 6 41.63 29.89 -24.58
N GLN A 7 40.37 30.07 -24.99
CA GLN A 7 39.59 29.40 -26.04
C GLN A 7 39.84 29.91 -27.48
N ALA A 8 39.48 29.13 -28.51
CA ALA A 8 38.89 29.67 -29.74
C ALA A 8 38.13 28.60 -30.57
N PHE A 9 36.86 28.89 -30.85
CA PHE A 9 35.97 28.25 -31.82
C PHE A 9 36.38 28.55 -33.28
N ARG A 10 36.20 27.60 -34.21
CA ARG A 10 35.73 27.87 -35.59
C ARG A 10 34.89 26.70 -36.16
N PRO A 11 33.89 26.99 -37.03
CA PRO A 11 32.80 26.08 -37.38
C PRO A 11 33.02 25.36 -38.73
N GLY A 12 32.50 24.13 -38.86
CA GLY A 12 32.55 23.33 -40.08
C GLY A 12 31.17 22.89 -40.56
N ALA A 13 30.69 23.59 -41.58
CA ALA A 13 29.81 23.18 -42.69
C ALA A 13 28.65 22.18 -42.45
N LEU A 14 27.47 22.79 -42.39
CA LEU A 14 26.14 22.34 -42.83
C LEU A 14 26.16 21.32 -43.99
N ALA A 15 25.64 20.11 -43.75
CA ALA A 15 25.18 19.19 -44.79
C ALA A 15 23.66 18.99 -44.66
N THR A 16 23.01 19.26 -45.78
CA THR A 16 21.57 19.36 -46.04
C THR A 16 20.80 18.08 -45.66
N ALA A 17 19.90 18.18 -44.68
CA ALA A 17 18.82 17.22 -44.46
C ALA A 17 17.54 17.74 -45.13
N ILE A 18 17.20 17.21 -46.30
CA ILE A 18 15.86 17.32 -46.88
C ILE A 18 15.29 15.91 -46.95
N GLY A 19 14.08 15.75 -46.39
CA GLY A 19 13.16 14.67 -46.79
C GLY A 19 12.93 13.63 -45.72
N PHE A 20 12.08 13.97 -44.73
CA PHE A 20 10.92 13.21 -44.25
C PHE A 20 10.57 13.69 -42.83
N ALA A 21 10.14 14.95 -42.72
CA ALA A 21 9.20 15.28 -41.65
C ALA A 21 7.86 14.69 -42.07
N LEU A 22 7.65 13.39 -41.78
CA LEU A 22 6.30 12.91 -41.56
C LEU A 22 5.78 13.79 -40.42
N ALA A 23 4.80 14.63 -40.73
CA ALA A 23 4.02 15.26 -39.70
C ALA A 23 3.48 14.12 -38.82
N ALA A 24 4.03 13.97 -37.62
CA ALA A 24 3.29 13.36 -36.53
C ALA A 24 2.13 14.33 -36.29
N SER A 25 1.06 14.18 -37.07
CA SER A 25 -0.25 14.70 -36.69
C SER A 25 -0.51 14.08 -35.34
N GLY A 26 -0.40 14.86 -34.26
CA GLY A 26 -0.94 14.45 -32.98
C GLY A 26 -2.39 14.08 -33.23
N ALA A 27 -2.70 12.79 -33.11
CA ALA A 27 -4.07 12.33 -33.20
C ALA A 27 -4.84 13.03 -32.09
N GLN A 28 -5.71 13.96 -32.47
CA GLN A 28 -6.57 14.64 -31.52
C GLN A 28 -7.58 13.60 -31.03
N ALA A 29 -7.68 13.42 -29.71
CA ALA A 29 -8.57 12.40 -29.16
C ALA A 29 -10.02 12.66 -29.60
N ALA A 30 -10.63 11.69 -30.28
CA ALA A 30 -12.03 11.83 -30.66
C ALA A 30 -12.91 11.68 -29.42
N THR A 31 -13.95 12.50 -29.31
CA THR A 31 -14.91 12.44 -28.21
C THR A 31 -16.22 11.81 -28.69
N PHE A 32 -16.64 10.73 -28.05
CA PHE A 32 -17.90 10.04 -28.32
C PHE A 32 -18.87 10.27 -27.16
N GLN A 33 -20.01 10.88 -27.48
CA GLN A 33 -21.02 11.27 -26.50
C GLN A 33 -22.02 10.13 -26.24
N VAL A 34 -22.24 9.81 -24.97
CA VAL A 34 -23.29 8.88 -24.53
C VAL A 34 -24.52 9.67 -24.10
N THR A 35 -25.63 9.45 -24.80
CA THR A 35 -26.91 10.16 -24.59
C THR A 35 -28.07 9.22 -24.27
N SER A 36 -27.81 7.92 -24.16
CA SER A 36 -28.80 6.89 -23.88
C SER A 36 -28.25 5.84 -22.93
N THR A 37 -29.06 5.46 -21.93
CA THR A 37 -28.78 4.38 -20.98
C THR A 37 -29.14 3.00 -21.49
N ALA A 38 -29.69 2.90 -22.72
CA ALA A 38 -30.00 1.62 -23.33
C ALA A 38 -28.72 0.80 -23.58
N ASN A 39 -28.84 -0.53 -23.56
CA ASN A 39 -27.70 -1.43 -23.80
C ASN A 39 -27.16 -1.35 -25.24
N SER A 40 -27.98 -0.98 -26.23
CA SER A 40 -27.59 -0.95 -27.65
C SER A 40 -28.39 0.06 -28.45
N GLY A 41 -27.86 0.47 -29.60
CA GLY A 41 -28.46 1.46 -30.49
C GLY A 41 -27.74 2.81 -30.41
N PRO A 42 -28.22 3.82 -31.16
CA PRO A 42 -27.62 5.14 -31.18
C PRO A 42 -27.55 5.80 -29.79
N GLY A 43 -26.44 6.47 -29.50
CA GLY A 43 -26.20 7.21 -28.25
C GLY A 43 -25.84 6.35 -27.04
N THR A 44 -25.64 5.04 -27.20
CA THR A 44 -25.34 4.13 -26.08
C THR A 44 -23.85 3.99 -25.82
N LEU A 45 -23.47 3.66 -24.58
CA LEU A 45 -22.08 3.36 -24.22
C LEU A 45 -21.47 2.27 -25.13
N ARG A 46 -22.24 1.22 -25.43
CA ARG A 46 -21.83 0.18 -26.40
C ARG A 46 -21.43 0.76 -27.75
N GLN A 47 -22.25 1.62 -28.33
CA GLN A 47 -21.98 2.21 -29.64
C GLN A 47 -20.76 3.13 -29.58
N ALA A 48 -20.61 3.89 -28.50
CA ALA A 48 -19.48 4.79 -28.29
C ALA A 48 -18.15 4.00 -28.26
N ILE A 49 -18.07 2.91 -27.48
CA ILE A 49 -16.90 2.03 -27.45
C ILE A 49 -16.62 1.42 -28.84
N GLN A 50 -17.65 0.94 -29.54
CA GLN A 50 -17.48 0.39 -30.91
C GLN A 50 -16.92 1.42 -31.89
N SER A 51 -17.34 2.68 -31.74
CA SER A 51 -16.93 3.78 -32.62
C SER A 51 -15.50 4.23 -32.31
N ALA A 52 -15.12 4.26 -31.03
CA ALA A 52 -13.75 4.49 -30.59
C ALA A 52 -12.80 3.39 -31.08
N ASN A 53 -13.14 2.12 -30.88
CA ASN A 53 -12.35 0.99 -31.40
C ASN A 53 -12.22 0.97 -32.93
N GLY A 54 -13.09 1.69 -33.65
CA GLY A 54 -13.04 1.80 -35.11
C GLY A 54 -12.05 2.86 -35.61
N GLN A 55 -11.38 3.58 -34.70
CA GLN A 55 -10.50 4.71 -35.01
C GLN A 55 -9.17 4.53 -34.27
N VAL A 56 -8.06 4.84 -34.94
CA VAL A 56 -6.72 4.73 -34.35
C VAL A 56 -6.46 5.90 -33.41
N GLY A 57 -5.90 5.61 -32.24
CA GLY A 57 -5.41 6.61 -31.29
C GLY A 57 -6.26 6.70 -30.02
N PRO A 58 -5.91 7.59 -29.08
CA PRO A 58 -6.63 7.71 -27.83
C PRO A 58 -8.01 8.36 -28.04
N HIS A 59 -9.01 7.93 -27.28
CA HIS A 59 -10.39 8.43 -27.38
C HIS A 59 -10.98 8.77 -26.03
N ILE A 60 -11.94 9.70 -26.03
CA ILE A 60 -12.72 10.07 -24.86
C ILE A 60 -14.16 9.57 -25.06
N ILE A 61 -14.68 8.83 -24.09
CA ILE A 61 -16.12 8.56 -23.98
C ILE A 61 -16.67 9.49 -22.90
N ASP A 62 -17.55 10.38 -23.31
CA ASP A 62 -18.18 11.36 -22.43
C ASP A 62 -19.59 10.89 -22.06
N LEU A 63 -19.82 10.65 -20.76
CA LEU A 63 -21.10 10.20 -20.22
C LEU A 63 -21.97 11.33 -19.65
N SER A 64 -21.58 12.60 -19.81
CA SER A 64 -22.33 13.76 -19.29
C SER A 64 -23.76 13.84 -19.82
N GLY A 65 -24.03 13.33 -21.04
CA GLY A 65 -25.37 13.24 -21.61
C GLY A 65 -26.34 12.30 -20.86
N VAL A 66 -25.83 11.45 -19.98
CA VAL A 66 -26.61 10.56 -19.10
C VAL A 66 -26.20 10.69 -17.63
N SER A 67 -25.63 11.83 -17.24
CA SER A 67 -25.11 12.08 -15.89
C SER A 67 -26.09 11.71 -14.77
N GLY A 68 -25.56 11.07 -13.72
CA GLY A 68 -26.32 10.58 -12.56
C GLY A 68 -27.27 9.42 -12.83
N GLN A 69 -27.36 8.92 -14.07
CA GLN A 69 -28.25 7.80 -14.42
C GLN A 69 -27.54 6.44 -14.30
N THR A 70 -28.33 5.37 -14.32
CA THR A 70 -27.82 3.99 -14.35
C THR A 70 -27.90 3.39 -15.75
N ILE A 71 -26.77 2.91 -16.26
CA ILE A 71 -26.68 2.06 -17.45
C ILE A 71 -26.68 0.60 -16.95
N THR A 72 -27.81 -0.10 -17.11
CA THR A 72 -27.92 -1.52 -16.74
C THR A 72 -27.67 -2.38 -17.98
N LEU A 73 -26.65 -3.23 -17.92
CA LEU A 73 -26.30 -4.11 -19.03
C LEU A 73 -27.32 -5.24 -19.16
N THR A 74 -27.89 -5.36 -20.35
CA THR A 74 -28.70 -6.52 -20.78
C THR A 74 -27.94 -7.38 -21.79
N GLY A 75 -26.62 -7.14 -21.93
CA GLY A 75 -25.68 -7.84 -22.78
C GLY A 75 -24.26 -7.32 -22.52
N GLY A 76 -23.23 -8.16 -22.66
CA GLY A 76 -21.84 -7.76 -22.39
C GLY A 76 -21.35 -6.66 -23.34
N LEU A 77 -20.59 -5.68 -22.85
CA LEU A 77 -19.99 -4.63 -23.68
C LEU A 77 -18.87 -5.18 -24.59
N PRO A 78 -18.58 -4.53 -25.73
CA PRO A 78 -17.39 -4.84 -26.52
C PRO A 78 -16.11 -4.60 -25.70
N PHE A 79 -15.04 -5.33 -26.01
CA PHE A 79 -13.72 -5.04 -25.45
C PHE A 79 -13.22 -3.68 -25.91
N ILE A 80 -12.42 -3.02 -25.09
CA ILE A 80 -11.71 -1.77 -25.38
C ILE A 80 -10.38 -2.16 -26.02
N ALA A 81 -10.19 -1.74 -27.27
CA ALA A 81 -9.08 -2.14 -28.13
C ALA A 81 -8.09 -1.01 -28.43
N GLU A 82 -8.50 0.22 -28.14
CA GLU A 82 -7.75 1.45 -28.33
C GLU A 82 -7.74 2.21 -27.00
N ASP A 83 -6.71 3.02 -26.77
CA ASP A 83 -6.56 3.80 -25.54
C ASP A 83 -7.82 4.65 -25.28
N MET A 84 -8.36 4.57 -24.07
CA MET A 84 -9.68 5.11 -23.78
C MET A 84 -9.74 5.80 -22.42
N THR A 85 -10.24 7.03 -22.42
CA THR A 85 -10.64 7.76 -21.22
C THR A 85 -12.17 7.76 -21.11
N LEU A 86 -12.69 7.19 -20.03
CA LEU A 86 -14.11 7.09 -19.70
C LEU A 86 -14.47 8.16 -18.66
N GLN A 87 -15.12 9.24 -19.08
CA GLN A 87 -15.53 10.35 -18.21
C GLN A 87 -16.94 10.10 -17.68
N GLY A 88 -17.02 9.60 -16.45
CA GLY A 88 -18.21 9.00 -15.87
C GLY A 88 -19.36 9.94 -15.57
N SER A 89 -19.10 11.19 -15.17
CA SER A 89 -20.15 12.17 -14.82
C SER A 89 -21.22 11.65 -13.85
N GLU A 90 -20.79 10.97 -12.78
CA GLU A 90 -21.60 10.33 -11.74
C GLU A 90 -22.51 9.18 -12.24
N VAL A 91 -22.24 8.63 -13.42
CA VAL A 91 -23.00 7.50 -13.96
C VAL A 91 -22.75 6.23 -13.15
N THR A 92 -23.78 5.40 -12.99
CA THR A 92 -23.66 4.03 -12.51
C THR A 92 -23.70 3.06 -13.68
N LEU A 93 -22.62 2.30 -13.91
CA LEU A 93 -22.59 1.17 -14.83
C LEU A 93 -22.83 -0.12 -14.05
N SER A 94 -23.94 -0.81 -14.36
CA SER A 94 -24.30 -2.05 -13.68
C SER A 94 -24.33 -3.25 -14.62
N GLY A 95 -23.66 -4.34 -14.23
CA GLY A 95 -23.66 -5.61 -14.96
C GLY A 95 -24.86 -6.52 -14.66
N ASP A 96 -25.77 -6.09 -13.78
CA ASP A 96 -26.93 -6.83 -13.28
C ASP A 96 -26.63 -8.27 -12.79
N ASP A 97 -25.48 -8.44 -12.15
CA ASP A 97 -24.90 -9.73 -11.73
C ASP A 97 -24.68 -10.75 -12.88
N GLN A 98 -24.85 -10.34 -14.14
CA GLN A 98 -24.75 -11.22 -15.30
C GLN A 98 -23.52 -10.94 -16.16
N TYR A 99 -23.15 -9.66 -16.30
CA TYR A 99 -22.16 -9.22 -17.27
C TYR A 99 -20.96 -8.56 -16.62
N ARG A 100 -19.77 -8.81 -17.19
CA ARG A 100 -18.60 -7.97 -16.94
C ARG A 100 -18.89 -6.56 -17.47
N CYS A 101 -18.50 -5.55 -16.72
CA CYS A 101 -18.73 -4.17 -17.11
C CYS A 101 -17.70 -3.66 -18.10
N LEU A 102 -16.41 -3.65 -17.74
CA LEU A 102 -15.34 -3.14 -18.62
C LEU A 102 -14.26 -4.19 -18.87
N SER A 103 -13.75 -4.25 -20.10
CA SER A 103 -12.70 -5.19 -20.51
C SER A 103 -11.76 -4.49 -21.49
N ALA A 104 -10.49 -4.26 -21.12
CA ALA A 104 -9.47 -3.66 -21.97
C ALA A 104 -8.37 -4.67 -22.34
N GLU A 105 -8.03 -4.76 -23.62
CA GLU A 105 -7.01 -5.68 -24.12
C GLU A 105 -5.97 -4.92 -24.94
N TYR A 106 -4.74 -4.87 -24.45
CA TYR A 106 -3.60 -4.18 -25.03
C TYR A 106 -3.84 -2.67 -25.26
N ALA A 107 -4.75 -2.09 -24.48
CA ALA A 107 -5.12 -0.68 -24.50
C ALA A 107 -5.10 -0.11 -23.09
N ASN A 108 -4.68 1.14 -22.96
CA ASN A 108 -4.74 1.87 -21.70
C ASN A 108 -6.19 2.28 -21.41
N LEU A 109 -6.59 2.18 -20.14
CA LEU A 109 -7.92 2.54 -19.69
C LEU A 109 -7.86 3.52 -18.54
N GLU A 110 -8.40 4.71 -18.74
CA GLU A 110 -8.63 5.69 -17.69
C GLU A 110 -10.12 5.77 -17.39
N VAL A 111 -10.49 5.70 -16.10
CA VAL A 111 -11.88 5.80 -15.65
C VAL A 111 -11.98 6.81 -14.54
N SER A 112 -12.89 7.78 -14.67
CA SER A 112 -13.16 8.75 -13.62
C SER A 112 -14.64 8.97 -13.35
N ASP A 113 -14.97 9.41 -12.14
CA ASP A 113 -16.26 9.98 -11.77
C ASP A 113 -17.46 9.06 -12.05
N MET A 114 -17.35 7.76 -11.73
CA MET A 114 -18.45 6.81 -11.91
C MET A 114 -18.48 5.68 -10.89
N THR A 115 -19.64 5.03 -10.80
CA THR A 115 -19.83 3.77 -10.08
C THR A 115 -19.85 2.59 -11.05
N ILE A 116 -19.10 1.52 -10.77
CA ILE A 116 -19.12 0.24 -11.48
C ILE A 116 -19.57 -0.83 -10.49
N THR A 117 -20.76 -1.39 -10.69
CA THR A 117 -21.39 -2.23 -9.66
C THR A 117 -22.16 -3.43 -10.18
N ARG A 118 -22.29 -4.47 -9.34
CA ARG A 118 -23.04 -5.69 -9.67
C ARG A 118 -22.58 -6.27 -11.01
N CYS A 119 -21.29 -6.20 -11.30
CA CYS A 119 -20.72 -6.76 -12.52
C CYS A 119 -20.22 -8.17 -12.23
N ALA A 120 -20.37 -9.06 -13.20
CA ALA A 120 -20.07 -10.48 -13.03
C ALA A 120 -19.15 -11.00 -14.12
N GLY A 121 -17.97 -11.45 -13.72
CA GLY A 121 -17.07 -12.21 -14.58
C GLY A 121 -17.61 -13.63 -14.73
N THR A 122 -18.55 -13.84 -15.65
CA THR A 122 -19.17 -15.16 -15.91
C THR A 122 -18.77 -15.71 -17.27
N THR A 123 -18.78 -17.03 -17.42
CA THR A 123 -18.76 -17.73 -18.72
C THR A 123 -20.12 -17.74 -19.42
N VAL A 124 -21.14 -17.05 -18.89
CA VAL A 124 -22.51 -17.20 -19.40
C VAL A 124 -22.72 -16.31 -20.64
N GLY A 125 -22.58 -16.94 -21.82
CA GLY A 125 -23.25 -16.50 -23.05
C GLY A 125 -22.50 -15.56 -23.99
N GLY A 126 -21.23 -15.22 -23.72
CA GLY A 126 -20.39 -14.49 -24.67
C GLY A 126 -19.33 -15.40 -25.30
N GLU A 127 -19.27 -15.48 -26.63
CA GLU A 127 -18.10 -16.06 -27.30
C GLU A 127 -16.85 -15.31 -26.83
N VAL A 128 -15.97 -16.00 -26.09
CA VAL A 128 -14.60 -15.55 -25.85
C VAL A 128 -13.84 -15.71 -27.17
N ARG A 129 -13.88 -14.69 -28.04
CA ARG A 129 -13.00 -14.58 -29.20
C ARG A 129 -11.86 -13.64 -28.85
N GLY A 130 -10.74 -14.22 -28.42
CA GLY A 130 -9.49 -13.51 -28.18
C GLY A 130 -8.62 -14.23 -27.16
N GLY A 131 -7.47 -14.75 -27.60
CA GLY A 131 -6.39 -15.18 -26.70
C GLY A 131 -6.53 -16.58 -26.08
N GLN A 132 -5.92 -17.56 -26.73
CA GLN A 132 -5.43 -18.80 -26.10
C GLN A 132 -4.26 -18.45 -25.15
N GLY A 133 -4.54 -17.74 -24.06
CA GLY A 133 -3.60 -17.42 -22.99
C GLY A 133 -4.15 -17.91 -21.65
N PRO A 134 -3.32 -18.43 -20.73
CA PRO A 134 -3.79 -19.08 -19.50
C PRO A 134 -4.50 -18.16 -18.48
N TYR A 135 -4.77 -16.89 -18.82
CA TYR A 135 -5.24 -15.87 -17.88
C TYR A 135 -6.54 -15.15 -18.27
N SER A 136 -7.11 -15.37 -19.47
CA SER A 136 -8.30 -14.64 -19.95
C SER A 136 -9.64 -15.21 -19.47
N TYR A 137 -9.65 -16.38 -18.83
CA TYR A 137 -10.88 -17.17 -18.77
C TYR A 137 -11.89 -16.77 -17.68
N GLN A 138 -11.55 -16.01 -16.62
CA GLN A 138 -12.46 -15.75 -15.47
C GLN A 138 -12.05 -14.55 -14.56
N ALA A 139 -11.42 -13.50 -15.08
CA ALA A 139 -10.95 -12.37 -14.25
C ALA A 139 -11.79 -11.10 -14.41
N GLY A 140 -11.80 -10.23 -13.39
CA GLY A 140 -12.39 -8.89 -13.40
C GLY A 140 -13.91 -8.90 -13.47
N GLY A 141 -14.60 -8.88 -12.32
CA GLY A 141 -16.05 -8.70 -12.30
C GLY A 141 -16.43 -7.32 -12.82
N GLY A 142 -15.92 -6.27 -12.19
CA GLY A 142 -16.06 -4.89 -12.62
C GLY A 142 -15.21 -4.58 -13.86
N ILE A 143 -13.88 -4.57 -13.66
CA ILE A 143 -12.89 -4.22 -14.70
C ILE A 143 -11.90 -5.38 -14.89
N PHE A 144 -11.69 -5.76 -16.14
CA PHE A 144 -10.57 -6.61 -16.56
C PHE A 144 -9.66 -5.84 -17.52
N ALA A 145 -8.35 -5.88 -17.31
CA ALA A 145 -7.36 -5.32 -18.22
C ALA A 145 -6.20 -6.29 -18.44
N TYR A 146 -5.75 -6.39 -19.69
CA TYR A 146 -4.62 -7.22 -20.09
C TYR A 146 -3.64 -6.42 -20.95
N GLY A 147 -2.39 -6.28 -20.50
CA GLY A 147 -1.28 -5.69 -21.25
C GLY A 147 -1.28 -4.16 -21.35
N GLY A 148 -2.38 -3.48 -21.02
CA GLY A 148 -2.46 -2.02 -20.91
C GLY A 148 -2.60 -1.56 -19.46
N ASP A 149 -2.21 -0.33 -19.19
CA ASP A 149 -2.29 0.28 -17.86
C ASP A 149 -3.72 0.73 -17.55
N VAL A 150 -4.08 0.71 -16.27
CA VAL A 150 -5.38 1.17 -15.77
C VAL A 150 -5.20 2.29 -14.75
N SER A 151 -5.89 3.40 -14.97
CA SER A 151 -5.97 4.53 -14.03
C SER A 151 -7.40 4.74 -13.57
N LEU A 152 -7.62 4.71 -12.26
CA LEU A 152 -8.90 4.88 -11.60
C LEU A 152 -8.83 6.12 -10.69
N SER A 153 -9.75 7.06 -10.89
CA SER A 153 -9.78 8.32 -10.15
C SER A 153 -11.21 8.71 -9.78
N ASN A 154 -11.48 8.91 -8.49
CA ASN A 154 -12.84 9.25 -8.01
C ASN A 154 -13.89 8.25 -8.52
N VAL A 155 -13.61 6.95 -8.41
CA VAL A 155 -14.54 5.88 -8.80
C VAL A 155 -15.02 5.09 -7.60
N THR A 156 -16.21 4.53 -7.68
CA THR A 156 -16.69 3.48 -6.77
C THR A 156 -16.82 2.17 -7.53
N ILE A 157 -16.09 1.13 -7.11
CA ILE A 157 -16.18 -0.22 -7.68
C ILE A 157 -16.74 -1.13 -6.60
N SER A 158 -18.02 -1.48 -6.71
CA SER A 158 -18.74 -2.15 -5.63
C SER A 158 -19.54 -3.39 -6.02
N ASP A 159 -19.65 -4.35 -5.11
CA ASP A 159 -20.53 -5.51 -5.27
C ASP A 159 -20.28 -6.32 -6.57
N ASN A 160 -19.03 -6.31 -7.08
CA ASN A 160 -18.67 -7.03 -8.28
C ASN A 160 -18.12 -8.41 -7.94
N THR A 161 -18.42 -9.41 -8.78
CA THR A 161 -18.05 -10.79 -8.53
C THR A 161 -17.33 -11.42 -9.73
N ALA A 162 -16.21 -12.12 -9.49
CA ALA A 162 -15.56 -12.96 -10.48
C ALA A 162 -15.75 -14.44 -10.14
N TYR A 163 -16.47 -15.19 -10.99
CA TYR A 163 -16.72 -16.61 -10.79
C TYR A 163 -15.64 -17.46 -11.44
N GLY A 164 -15.07 -18.45 -10.74
CA GLY A 164 -14.25 -19.50 -11.37
C GLY A 164 -15.12 -20.52 -12.12
N SER A 165 -14.65 -21.09 -13.23
CA SER A 165 -15.43 -22.12 -13.93
C SER A 165 -15.24 -23.48 -13.25
N GLY A 166 -16.33 -24.10 -12.80
CA GLY A 166 -16.40 -25.54 -12.49
C GLY A 166 -16.31 -26.45 -13.72
N GLY A 167 -15.64 -26.01 -14.78
CA GLY A 167 -15.63 -26.62 -16.11
C GLY A 167 -14.60 -27.74 -16.26
N GLY A 168 -14.78 -28.86 -15.56
CA GLY A 168 -14.32 -30.21 -15.96
C GLY A 168 -12.82 -30.50 -16.27
N LYS A 169 -11.93 -29.50 -16.34
CA LYS A 169 -10.49 -29.66 -16.55
C LYS A 169 -9.72 -28.73 -15.60
N GLY A 170 -9.69 -29.12 -14.32
CA GLY A 170 -8.97 -28.42 -13.26
C GLY A 170 -9.72 -27.19 -12.71
N PRO A 171 -9.35 -26.71 -11.50
CA PRO A 171 -9.93 -25.50 -10.95
C PRO A 171 -9.38 -24.29 -11.70
N SER A 172 -10.18 -23.72 -12.60
CA SER A 172 -9.93 -22.37 -13.12
C SER A 172 -10.54 -21.39 -12.13
N TYR A 173 -9.68 -20.63 -11.46
CA TYR A 173 -10.06 -19.74 -10.37
C TYR A 173 -10.33 -18.32 -10.89
N GLY A 174 -11.36 -17.65 -10.36
CA GLY A 174 -11.64 -16.26 -10.69
C GLY A 174 -10.70 -15.28 -10.00
N TYR A 175 -10.26 -14.23 -10.69
CA TYR A 175 -9.33 -13.21 -10.17
C TYR A 175 -9.97 -11.83 -10.18
N GLY A 176 -9.82 -11.03 -9.13
CA GLY A 176 -10.20 -9.62 -9.09
C GLY A 176 -11.71 -9.43 -9.19
N GLY A 177 -12.42 -9.50 -8.06
CA GLY A 177 -13.87 -9.28 -8.03
C GLY A 177 -14.23 -7.90 -8.53
N GLY A 178 -13.56 -6.87 -8.00
CA GLY A 178 -13.63 -5.50 -8.47
C GLY A 178 -12.79 -5.29 -9.73
N VAL A 179 -11.47 -5.37 -9.59
CA VAL A 179 -10.49 -5.04 -10.63
C VAL A 179 -9.47 -6.16 -10.82
N ALA A 180 -9.23 -6.54 -12.07
CA ALA A 180 -8.14 -7.44 -12.43
C ALA A 180 -7.27 -6.81 -13.53
N VAL A 181 -5.99 -6.57 -13.24
CA VAL A 181 -5.02 -6.04 -14.22
C VAL A 181 -3.85 -7.01 -14.36
N ILE A 182 -3.59 -7.44 -15.59
CA ILE A 182 -2.56 -8.42 -15.92
C ILE A 182 -1.59 -7.80 -16.91
N TYR A 183 -0.29 -7.87 -16.62
CA TYR A 183 0.80 -7.30 -17.45
C TYR A 183 0.78 -5.78 -17.66
N GLY A 184 -0.18 -5.05 -17.09
CA GLY A 184 -0.21 -3.58 -17.01
C GLY A 184 -0.22 -3.11 -15.56
N SER A 185 0.09 -1.83 -15.34
CA SER A 185 0.08 -1.18 -14.04
C SER A 185 -1.34 -0.77 -13.64
N LEU A 186 -1.59 -0.65 -12.33
CA LEU A 186 -2.84 -0.14 -11.79
C LEU A 186 -2.58 1.05 -10.87
N SER A 187 -3.27 2.16 -11.10
CA SER A 187 -3.33 3.32 -10.22
C SER A 187 -4.76 3.54 -9.72
N VAL A 188 -4.95 3.65 -8.41
CA VAL A 188 -6.23 3.92 -7.74
C VAL A 188 -6.08 5.16 -6.88
N THR A 189 -6.77 6.25 -7.23
CA THR A 189 -6.48 7.58 -6.70
C THR A 189 -7.73 8.41 -6.40
N ASN A 190 -7.53 9.56 -5.77
CA ASN A 190 -8.53 10.62 -5.63
C ASN A 190 -9.84 10.18 -4.96
N GLY A 191 -9.74 9.53 -3.78
CA GLY A 191 -10.92 9.10 -3.04
C GLY A 191 -11.67 7.94 -3.68
N SER A 192 -11.01 7.14 -4.52
CA SER A 192 -11.63 5.95 -5.11
C SER A 192 -11.93 4.91 -4.03
N ILE A 193 -13.04 4.20 -4.18
CA ILE A 193 -13.50 3.18 -3.23
C ILE A 193 -13.70 1.86 -3.97
N ILE A 194 -13.04 0.79 -3.52
CA ILE A 194 -13.22 -0.57 -4.03
C ILE A 194 -13.79 -1.41 -2.90
N THR A 195 -15.10 -1.66 -2.92
CA THR A 195 -15.81 -2.22 -1.76
C THR A 195 -16.77 -3.37 -2.03
N GLY A 196 -16.90 -4.33 -1.12
CA GLY A 196 -17.92 -5.39 -1.21
C GLY A 196 -17.74 -6.35 -2.40
N ASN A 197 -16.55 -6.41 -2.99
CA ASN A 197 -16.30 -7.25 -4.16
C ASN A 197 -15.86 -8.67 -3.76
N GLY A 198 -16.20 -9.65 -4.61
CA GLY A 198 -15.98 -11.08 -4.33
C GLY A 198 -15.26 -11.82 -5.45
N SER A 199 -14.30 -12.68 -5.12
CA SER A 199 -13.68 -13.58 -6.10
C SER A 199 -13.05 -14.81 -5.45
N ALA A 200 -12.40 -15.68 -6.23
CA ALA A 200 -11.52 -16.69 -5.65
C ALA A 200 -10.17 -16.07 -5.24
N TYR A 201 -9.61 -15.14 -5.99
CA TYR A 201 -8.33 -14.49 -5.67
C TYR A 201 -8.39 -12.98 -5.90
N GLY A 202 -8.08 -12.17 -4.89
CA GLY A 202 -8.21 -10.72 -4.98
C GLY A 202 -9.67 -10.30 -4.99
N GLY A 203 -10.27 -10.13 -3.81
CA GLY A 203 -11.69 -9.76 -3.71
C GLY A 203 -11.89 -8.38 -4.34
N GLY A 204 -11.14 -7.39 -3.87
CA GLY A 204 -11.09 -6.05 -4.44
C GLY A 204 -10.24 -6.01 -5.71
N ILE A 205 -8.94 -6.21 -5.55
CA ILE A 205 -7.94 -6.09 -6.62
C ILE A 205 -7.14 -7.38 -6.79
N ALA A 206 -7.01 -7.84 -8.04
CA ALA A 206 -5.99 -8.79 -8.45
C ALA A 206 -5.04 -8.13 -9.46
N HIS A 207 -3.77 -8.02 -9.09
CA HIS A 207 -2.76 -7.34 -9.92
C HIS A 207 -1.60 -8.27 -10.30
N SER A 208 -1.26 -8.32 -11.58
CA SER A 208 -0.14 -9.09 -12.12
C SER A 208 0.67 -8.30 -13.14
N GLY A 209 0.90 -7.02 -12.86
CA GLY A 209 1.77 -6.13 -13.63
C GLY A 209 2.98 -5.63 -12.84
N PRO A 210 3.69 -4.62 -13.37
CA PRO A 210 4.86 -4.05 -12.72
C PRO A 210 4.49 -3.24 -11.47
N GLN A 211 3.47 -2.38 -11.52
CA GLN A 211 3.17 -1.45 -10.43
C GLN A 211 1.70 -1.45 -10.03
N LEU A 212 1.47 -1.43 -8.71
CA LEU A 212 0.18 -1.11 -8.11
C LEU A 212 0.39 0.11 -7.21
N LEU A 213 -0.36 1.18 -7.47
CA LEU A 213 -0.45 2.35 -6.62
C LEU A 213 -1.89 2.51 -6.12
N VAL A 214 -2.04 2.64 -4.80
CA VAL A 214 -3.29 3.03 -4.16
C VAL A 214 -3.00 4.26 -3.31
N GLN A 215 -3.54 5.40 -3.71
CA GLN A 215 -3.25 6.68 -3.07
C GLN A 215 -4.53 7.42 -2.68
N GLY A 216 -4.64 7.84 -1.41
CA GLY A 216 -5.79 8.62 -0.95
C GLY A 216 -7.13 7.92 -1.21
N SER A 217 -7.16 6.58 -1.10
CA SER A 217 -8.26 5.73 -1.59
C SER A 217 -8.51 4.56 -0.64
N GLU A 218 -9.69 3.94 -0.76
CA GLU A 218 -10.18 2.90 0.15
C GLU A 218 -10.39 1.55 -0.57
N ILE A 219 -9.98 0.46 0.08
CA ILE A 219 -10.25 -0.92 -0.32
C ILE A 219 -10.89 -1.63 0.87
N SER A 220 -12.22 -1.84 0.83
CA SER A 220 -12.95 -2.30 2.00
C SER A 220 -13.95 -3.42 1.76
N ASP A 221 -14.25 -4.21 2.80
CA ASP A 221 -15.31 -5.23 2.78
C ASP A 221 -15.22 -6.26 1.62
N ASN A 222 -14.03 -6.43 1.04
CA ASN A 222 -13.84 -7.36 -0.08
C ASN A 222 -13.51 -8.76 0.43
N GLN A 223 -13.93 -9.78 -0.33
CA GLN A 223 -13.86 -11.17 0.10
C GLN A 223 -13.25 -12.07 -0.97
N SER A 224 -12.31 -12.93 -0.57
CA SER A 224 -11.72 -13.92 -1.49
C SER A 224 -11.19 -15.17 -0.76
N TYR A 225 -10.60 -16.12 -1.50
CA TYR A 225 -9.80 -17.17 -0.87
C TYR A 225 -8.41 -16.66 -0.48
N ALA A 226 -7.76 -15.82 -1.30
CA ALA A 226 -6.48 -15.20 -0.91
C ALA A 226 -6.38 -13.76 -1.42
N GLY A 227 -5.93 -12.86 -0.54
CA GLY A 227 -5.95 -11.41 -0.74
C GLY A 227 -7.37 -10.89 -0.76
N GLY A 228 -7.96 -10.64 0.41
CA GLY A 228 -9.35 -10.18 0.51
C GLY A 228 -9.49 -8.82 -0.17
N GLY A 229 -8.69 -7.86 0.28
CA GLY A 229 -8.57 -6.55 -0.37
C GLY A 229 -7.75 -6.64 -1.65
N VAL A 230 -6.47 -6.98 -1.52
CA VAL A 230 -5.53 -7.00 -2.65
C VAL A 230 -4.74 -8.31 -2.69
N ILE A 231 -4.60 -8.87 -3.89
CA ILE A 231 -3.54 -9.83 -4.20
C ILE A 231 -2.68 -9.32 -5.34
N ASN A 232 -1.36 -9.50 -5.23
CA ASN A 232 -0.49 -9.41 -6.40
C ASN A 232 0.25 -10.71 -6.68
N ARG A 233 0.43 -10.99 -7.98
CA ARG A 233 1.25 -12.09 -8.46
C ARG A 233 2.31 -11.54 -9.41
N PRO A 234 3.60 -11.81 -9.17
CA PRO A 234 4.64 -11.29 -10.04
C PRO A 234 4.48 -11.89 -11.45
N PRO A 235 4.68 -11.08 -12.50
CA PRO A 235 4.66 -11.61 -13.86
C PRO A 235 5.75 -12.68 -14.01
N GLN A 236 5.44 -13.75 -14.74
CA GLN A 236 6.37 -14.89 -14.93
C GLN A 236 7.65 -14.52 -15.70
N ARG A 237 7.67 -13.35 -16.34
CA ARG A 237 8.81 -12.82 -17.09
C ARG A 237 9.06 -11.37 -16.66
N ILE A 238 9.63 -11.16 -15.48
CA ILE A 238 10.30 -9.88 -15.21
C ILE A 238 11.59 -9.93 -16.04
N GLY A 239 11.60 -9.22 -17.17
CA GLY A 239 12.80 -9.02 -17.96
C GLY A 239 13.89 -8.40 -17.09
N ARG A 240 15.14 -8.80 -17.29
CA ARG A 240 16.29 -8.26 -16.56
C ARG A 240 16.46 -6.79 -16.97
N GLY A 241 16.06 -5.86 -16.12
CA GLY A 241 16.25 -4.42 -16.32
C GLY A 241 14.96 -3.65 -16.63
N ASP A 242 14.83 -2.51 -15.96
CA ASP A 242 14.06 -1.30 -16.31
C ASP A 242 12.57 -1.17 -15.96
N VAL A 243 11.87 -2.21 -15.47
CA VAL A 243 10.52 -2.02 -14.90
C VAL A 243 10.58 -2.02 -13.38
N ALA A 244 10.34 -0.86 -12.76
CA ALA A 244 10.20 -0.72 -11.32
C ALA A 244 9.00 -1.57 -10.86
N TYR A 245 9.26 -2.74 -10.28
CA TYR A 245 8.23 -3.62 -9.76
C TYR A 245 7.99 -3.28 -8.29
N GLY A 246 6.76 -2.93 -7.90
CA GLY A 246 6.47 -2.57 -6.51
C GLY A 246 5.01 -2.24 -6.24
N MET A 247 4.58 -2.53 -5.00
CA MET A 247 3.23 -2.25 -4.50
C MET A 247 3.31 -1.06 -3.53
N PHE A 248 2.61 0.02 -3.85
CA PHE A 248 2.66 1.29 -3.12
C PHE A 248 1.27 1.64 -2.61
N PHE A 249 1.17 1.84 -1.30
CA PHE A 249 -0.04 2.30 -0.63
C PHE A 249 0.32 3.56 0.15
N GLU A 250 -0.37 4.66 -0.17
CA GLU A 250 -0.06 5.99 0.36
C GLU A 250 -1.35 6.67 0.80
N ASN A 251 -1.46 7.06 2.06
CA ASN A 251 -2.70 7.65 2.58
C ASN A 251 -3.94 6.80 2.22
N ALA A 252 -3.78 5.48 2.29
CA ALA A 252 -4.80 4.51 1.88
C ALA A 252 -5.46 3.88 3.10
N VAL A 253 -6.68 3.38 2.90
CA VAL A 253 -7.41 2.60 3.91
C VAL A 253 -7.72 1.22 3.34
N ILE A 254 -7.27 0.17 4.02
CA ILE A 254 -7.52 -1.22 3.67
C ILE A 254 -8.24 -1.87 4.85
N SER A 255 -9.56 -2.01 4.77
CA SER A 255 -10.37 -2.34 5.95
C SER A 255 -11.49 -3.36 5.75
N GLY A 256 -11.80 -4.16 6.78
CA GLY A 256 -12.94 -5.07 6.74
C GLY A 256 -12.85 -6.18 5.68
N ASN A 257 -11.69 -6.37 5.05
CA ASN A 257 -11.51 -7.38 4.01
C ASN A 257 -11.29 -8.76 4.64
N SER A 258 -11.76 -9.80 3.96
CA SER A 258 -11.67 -11.17 4.46
C SER A 258 -11.12 -12.15 3.43
N ALA A 259 -10.22 -13.03 3.85
CA ALA A 259 -9.70 -14.11 3.02
C ALA A 259 -9.30 -15.34 3.85
N ALA A 260 -8.86 -16.42 3.19
CA ALA A 260 -8.16 -17.49 3.87
C ALA A 260 -6.72 -17.06 4.23
N GLU A 261 -6.06 -16.32 3.34
CA GLU A 261 -4.68 -15.84 3.50
C GLU A 261 -4.56 -14.36 3.08
N GLY A 262 -4.03 -13.51 3.96
CA GLY A 262 -3.89 -12.07 3.68
C GLY A 262 -5.25 -11.40 3.57
N GLY A 263 -5.93 -11.19 4.71
CA GLY A 263 -7.27 -10.60 4.75
C GLY A 263 -7.28 -9.24 4.05
N GLY A 264 -6.39 -8.34 4.45
CA GLY A 264 -6.17 -7.06 3.78
C GLY A 264 -5.34 -7.23 2.51
N LEU A 265 -4.05 -7.54 2.69
CA LEU A 265 -3.06 -7.61 1.61
C LEU A 265 -2.41 -8.99 1.52
N ASN A 266 -2.31 -9.54 0.31
CA ASN A 266 -1.47 -10.70 -0.01
C ASN A 266 -0.51 -10.33 -1.14
N VAL A 267 0.69 -9.93 -0.77
CA VAL A 267 1.64 -9.30 -1.68
C VAL A 267 2.96 -10.05 -1.82
N ILE A 268 3.54 -9.96 -3.01
CA ILE A 268 4.82 -10.57 -3.34
C ILE A 268 5.73 -9.52 -4.01
N GLY A 269 6.89 -9.28 -3.41
CA GLY A 269 7.92 -8.30 -3.81
C GLY A 269 7.93 -7.04 -2.94
N PRO A 270 8.51 -5.93 -3.44
CA PRO A 270 8.54 -4.66 -2.70
C PRO A 270 7.15 -4.22 -2.27
N LEU A 271 7.06 -3.82 -1.01
CA LEU A 271 5.87 -3.25 -0.41
C LEU A 271 6.23 -1.95 0.29
N SER A 272 5.50 -0.89 -0.03
CA SER A 272 5.56 0.39 0.67
C SER A 272 4.18 0.73 1.23
N LEU A 273 4.09 0.91 2.54
CA LEU A 273 2.92 1.39 3.26
C LEU A 273 3.29 2.73 3.91
N ILE A 274 2.77 3.83 3.39
CA ILE A 274 3.03 5.18 3.89
C ILE A 274 1.72 5.80 4.30
N ASP A 275 1.62 6.28 5.54
CA ASP A 275 0.42 6.92 6.07
C ASP A 275 -0.85 6.08 5.85
N THR A 276 -0.70 4.75 5.88
CA THR A 276 -1.74 3.81 5.47
C THR A 276 -2.35 3.10 6.66
N GLU A 277 -3.68 3.02 6.70
CA GLU A 277 -4.42 2.24 7.67
C GLU A 277 -4.77 0.86 7.11
N ILE A 278 -4.38 -0.20 7.83
CA ILE A 278 -4.78 -1.58 7.57
C ILE A 278 -5.54 -2.07 8.79
N SER A 279 -6.87 -2.12 8.71
CA SER A 279 -7.70 -2.34 9.89
C SER A 279 -8.85 -3.32 9.74
N ASN A 280 -9.16 -4.04 10.82
CA ASN A 280 -10.35 -4.92 10.88
C ASN A 280 -10.40 -5.97 9.75
N ASN A 281 -9.25 -6.37 9.21
CA ASN A 281 -9.18 -7.41 8.19
C ASN A 281 -9.06 -8.79 8.87
N ASP A 282 -9.66 -9.80 8.25
CA ASP A 282 -9.74 -11.15 8.82
C ASP A 282 -9.19 -12.20 7.86
N ALA A 283 -8.30 -13.05 8.36
CA ALA A 283 -7.78 -14.19 7.63
C ALA A 283 -8.16 -15.50 8.34
N ALA A 284 -8.75 -16.44 7.61
CA ALA A 284 -9.06 -17.75 8.19
C ALA A 284 -7.79 -18.52 8.62
N TYR A 285 -6.63 -18.20 8.03
CA TYR A 285 -5.36 -18.85 8.33
C TYR A 285 -4.25 -17.94 8.83
N VAL A 286 -3.69 -17.12 7.94
CA VAL A 286 -2.47 -16.34 8.22
C VAL A 286 -2.66 -14.91 7.75
N ALA A 287 -2.08 -13.98 8.51
CA ALA A 287 -1.98 -12.58 8.14
C ALA A 287 -3.34 -11.92 7.92
N GLY A 288 -4.00 -11.53 9.01
CA GLY A 288 -5.24 -10.76 8.96
C GLY A 288 -5.04 -9.46 8.17
N GLY A 289 -4.03 -8.68 8.57
CA GLY A 289 -3.67 -7.44 7.90
C GLY A 289 -2.83 -7.67 6.63
N VAL A 290 -1.55 -8.03 6.81
CA VAL A 290 -0.55 -8.05 5.72
C VAL A 290 0.14 -9.40 5.60
N PHE A 291 0.03 -10.05 4.45
CA PHE A 291 0.84 -11.19 4.06
C PHE A 291 1.84 -10.76 2.99
N ALA A 292 3.09 -10.46 3.38
CA ALA A 292 4.13 -9.97 2.48
C ALA A 292 5.23 -11.00 2.27
N ARG A 293 5.42 -11.43 1.03
CA ARG A 293 6.47 -12.38 0.63
C ARG A 293 7.52 -11.73 -0.25
N SER A 294 8.76 -12.18 -0.09
CA SER A 294 9.85 -11.73 -0.94
C SER A 294 9.80 -12.38 -2.33
N LEU A 295 10.28 -11.68 -3.37
CA LEU A 295 10.50 -12.29 -4.68
C LEU A 295 11.77 -13.15 -4.66
N SER A 296 11.61 -14.47 -4.59
CA SER A 296 12.75 -15.40 -4.69
C SER A 296 13.05 -15.75 -6.17
N GLY A 297 14.34 -15.82 -6.50
CA GLY A 297 14.81 -16.39 -7.77
C GLY A 297 16.12 -15.76 -8.29
N PRO A 298 17.07 -16.57 -8.81
CA PRO A 298 18.41 -16.12 -9.23
C PRO A 298 18.42 -15.13 -10.41
N ASN A 299 17.27 -14.90 -11.05
CA ASN A 299 17.15 -14.07 -12.25
C ASN A 299 16.37 -12.77 -12.02
N ARG A 300 15.94 -12.43 -10.79
CA ARG A 300 14.96 -11.36 -10.60
C ARG A 300 15.53 -9.97 -10.30
N GLY A 301 16.73 -9.82 -9.74
CA GLY A 301 17.46 -8.52 -9.69
C GLY A 301 16.77 -7.32 -9.01
N VAL A 302 15.55 -7.48 -8.49
CA VAL A 302 14.79 -6.46 -7.76
C VAL A 302 15.01 -6.70 -6.26
N SER A 303 15.24 -5.62 -5.49
CA SER A 303 15.06 -5.68 -4.03
C SER A 303 13.61 -6.09 -3.73
N SER A 304 13.35 -6.71 -2.59
CA SER A 304 11.99 -6.99 -2.07
C SER A 304 11.85 -6.41 -0.67
N GLU A 305 12.34 -5.19 -0.51
CA GLU A 305 12.30 -4.47 0.76
C GLU A 305 10.86 -4.14 1.15
N ILE A 306 10.58 -4.23 2.44
CA ILE A 306 9.30 -3.84 3.04
C ILE A 306 9.52 -2.53 3.80
N VAL A 307 8.78 -1.50 3.42
CA VAL A 307 8.82 -0.18 4.08
C VAL A 307 7.44 0.13 4.64
N VAL A 308 7.37 0.44 5.93
CA VAL A 308 6.15 0.86 6.62
C VAL A 308 6.43 2.13 7.40
N SER A 309 5.75 3.23 7.08
CA SER A 309 6.00 4.53 7.70
C SER A 309 4.69 5.27 7.98
N GLY A 310 4.57 5.93 9.14
CA GLY A 310 3.38 6.73 9.49
C GLY A 310 2.07 5.93 9.53
N SER A 311 2.16 4.60 9.54
CA SER A 311 1.04 3.71 9.22
C SER A 311 0.43 3.07 10.47
N ALA A 312 -0.75 2.48 10.32
CA ALA A 312 -1.42 1.73 11.39
C ALA A 312 -1.85 0.35 10.90
N ILE A 313 -1.43 -0.71 11.59
CA ILE A 313 -1.88 -2.09 11.37
C ILE A 313 -2.67 -2.51 12.61
N VAL A 314 -4.00 -2.38 12.57
CA VAL A 314 -4.81 -2.41 13.78
C VAL A 314 -6.05 -3.30 13.72
N ASN A 315 -6.37 -3.99 14.81
CA ASN A 315 -7.58 -4.80 14.95
C ASN A 315 -7.75 -5.87 13.86
N ASN A 316 -6.66 -6.35 13.27
CA ASN A 316 -6.71 -7.43 12.29
C ASN A 316 -6.69 -8.79 13.00
N SER A 317 -7.30 -9.79 12.38
CA SER A 317 -7.51 -11.12 12.96
C SER A 317 -7.00 -12.22 12.02
N ALA A 318 -6.34 -13.24 12.58
CA ALA A 318 -5.96 -14.44 11.83
C ALA A 318 -6.30 -15.72 12.61
N GLY A 319 -6.81 -16.74 11.93
CA GLY A 319 -7.20 -18.00 12.57
C GLY A 319 -6.04 -18.81 13.15
N TYR A 320 -4.81 -18.69 12.61
CA TYR A 320 -3.62 -19.34 13.15
C TYR A 320 -2.50 -18.35 13.47
N GLU A 321 -1.96 -17.62 12.49
CA GLU A 321 -0.70 -16.87 12.70
C GLU A 321 -0.74 -15.44 12.17
N ALA A 322 -0.07 -14.55 12.90
CA ALA A 322 0.15 -13.15 12.55
C ALA A 322 -1.16 -12.38 12.31
N GLY A 323 -1.86 -11.99 13.37
CA GLY A 323 -3.08 -11.18 13.25
C GLY A 323 -2.80 -9.89 12.48
N GLY A 324 -1.74 -9.17 12.85
CA GLY A 324 -1.32 -7.93 12.20
C GLY A 324 -0.65 -8.18 10.85
N GLY A 325 0.43 -8.96 10.82
CA GLY A 325 1.06 -9.27 9.54
C GLY A 325 2.22 -10.24 9.61
N TRP A 326 2.32 -11.05 8.56
CA TRP A 326 3.44 -11.95 8.29
C TRP A 326 4.29 -11.32 7.20
N MET A 327 5.56 -11.07 7.49
CA MET A 327 6.44 -10.25 6.66
C MET A 327 7.78 -10.95 6.41
N ASP A 328 8.04 -11.29 5.15
CA ASP A 328 9.30 -11.87 4.72
C ASP A 328 10.37 -10.79 4.51
N ALA A 329 11.11 -10.48 5.56
CA ALA A 329 12.13 -9.44 5.65
C ALA A 329 13.53 -9.89 5.16
N LYS A 330 13.64 -10.99 4.41
CA LYS A 330 14.94 -11.50 3.89
C LYS A 330 15.76 -10.46 3.11
N TYR A 331 15.09 -9.49 2.48
CA TYR A 331 15.71 -8.42 1.70
C TYR A 331 15.74 -7.05 2.40
N GLY A 332 15.43 -7.02 3.70
CA GLY A 332 15.36 -5.81 4.51
C GLY A 332 13.92 -5.41 4.82
N MET A 333 13.73 -4.85 6.01
CA MET A 333 12.46 -4.28 6.44
C MET A 333 12.74 -3.06 7.30
N VAL A 334 12.00 -1.97 7.04
CA VAL A 334 12.03 -0.75 7.84
C VAL A 334 10.60 -0.41 8.25
N MET A 335 10.36 -0.27 9.55
CA MET A 335 9.10 0.18 10.12
C MET A 335 9.34 1.39 11.01
N GLU A 336 8.73 2.53 10.67
CA GLU A 336 8.94 3.80 11.35
C GLU A 336 7.63 4.48 11.70
N ASN A 337 7.57 5.17 12.84
CA ASN A 337 6.39 5.98 13.22
C ASN A 337 5.06 5.23 13.05
N THR A 338 5.04 3.95 13.41
CA THR A 338 3.95 3.04 13.05
C THR A 338 3.31 2.46 14.29
N THR A 339 1.98 2.34 14.28
CA THR A 339 1.22 1.69 15.36
C THR A 339 0.74 0.30 14.91
N VAL A 340 1.06 -0.73 15.68
CA VAL A 340 0.56 -2.10 15.50
C VAL A 340 -0.22 -2.49 16.76
N SER A 341 -1.56 -2.50 16.68
CA SER A 341 -2.37 -2.61 17.89
C SER A 341 -3.67 -3.40 17.76
N GLY A 342 -4.05 -4.11 18.81
CA GLY A 342 -5.32 -4.83 18.86
C GLY A 342 -5.43 -6.02 17.91
N ASN A 343 -4.33 -6.45 17.29
CA ASN A 343 -4.36 -7.57 16.36
C ASN A 343 -4.40 -8.90 17.11
N THR A 344 -5.11 -9.89 16.58
CA THR A 344 -5.36 -11.17 17.26
C THR A 344 -5.05 -12.35 16.35
N ALA A 345 -4.39 -13.38 16.87
CA ALA A 345 -4.33 -14.69 16.21
C ALA A 345 -4.18 -15.83 17.23
N GLN A 346 -4.15 -17.07 16.76
CA GLN A 346 -3.87 -18.20 17.64
C GLN A 346 -2.43 -18.16 18.18
N ALA A 347 -1.43 -18.02 17.29
CA ALA A 347 -0.01 -18.17 17.59
C ALA A 347 0.72 -16.84 17.82
N VAL A 348 0.53 -15.87 16.91
CA VAL A 348 1.22 -14.57 16.94
C VAL A 348 0.21 -13.45 16.70
N GLY A 349 -0.08 -12.65 17.72
CA GLY A 349 -1.11 -11.61 17.65
C GLY A 349 -0.75 -10.47 16.69
N GLY A 350 0.42 -9.86 16.88
CA GLY A 350 0.91 -8.73 16.10
C GLY A 350 1.64 -9.18 14.83
N LEU A 351 2.97 -9.14 14.86
CA LEU A 351 3.82 -9.33 13.68
C LEU A 351 4.60 -10.64 13.75
N TYR A 352 4.68 -11.34 12.62
CA TYR A 352 5.61 -12.44 12.39
C TYR A 352 6.58 -12.05 11.29
N THR A 353 7.88 -11.96 11.58
CA THR A 353 8.88 -11.58 10.59
C THR A 353 9.83 -12.74 10.28
N ILE A 354 10.23 -12.87 9.02
CA ILE A 354 11.25 -13.84 8.59
C ILE A 354 12.51 -13.12 8.15
N GLU A 355 13.63 -13.50 8.75
CA GLU A 355 14.94 -12.97 8.39
C GLU A 355 15.74 -13.92 7.50
N GLY A 356 16.53 -13.31 6.61
CA GLY A 356 17.36 -13.98 5.63
C GLY A 356 18.85 -13.98 5.97
N PRO A 357 19.64 -14.84 5.32
CA PRO A 357 21.08 -15.03 5.57
C PRO A 357 21.97 -13.84 5.19
N ASN A 358 21.41 -12.77 4.61
CA ASN A 358 22.18 -11.74 3.92
C ASN A 358 22.54 -10.53 4.81
N GLY A 359 22.19 -10.54 6.10
CA GLY A 359 22.48 -9.42 7.02
C GLY A 359 21.80 -8.10 6.62
N ASN A 360 20.68 -8.16 5.89
CA ASN A 360 19.89 -6.98 5.58
C ASN A 360 19.19 -6.51 6.86
N PRO A 361 19.12 -5.19 7.10
CA PRO A 361 18.63 -4.67 8.36
C PRO A 361 17.12 -4.89 8.48
N VAL A 362 16.68 -5.31 9.66
CA VAL A 362 15.29 -5.28 10.11
C VAL A 362 15.20 -4.21 11.20
N VAL A 363 14.60 -3.07 10.87
CA VAL A 363 14.62 -1.88 11.72
C VAL A 363 13.21 -1.52 12.14
N PHE A 364 13.03 -1.34 13.45
CA PHE A 364 11.86 -0.72 14.06
C PHE A 364 12.33 0.55 14.76
N ASN A 365 11.84 1.71 14.31
CA ASN A 365 12.22 3.00 14.87
C ASN A 365 10.99 3.86 15.17
N GLY A 366 10.72 4.13 16.44
CA GLY A 366 9.51 4.88 16.79
C GLY A 366 8.23 4.09 16.53
N VAL A 367 8.21 2.81 16.87
CA VAL A 367 7.05 1.95 16.66
C VAL A 367 6.35 1.69 17.98
N THR A 368 5.02 1.61 17.95
CA THR A 368 4.20 1.19 19.09
C THR A 368 3.52 -0.14 18.76
N ILE A 369 3.94 -1.24 19.37
CA ILE A 369 3.34 -2.57 19.27
C ILE A 369 2.68 -2.92 20.61
N THR A 370 1.35 -2.81 20.69
CA THR A 370 0.63 -2.94 21.98
C THR A 370 -0.75 -3.57 21.81
N GLY A 371 -1.30 -4.17 22.88
CA GLY A 371 -2.67 -4.69 22.86
C GLY A 371 -2.90 -5.83 21.85
N ASN A 372 -1.86 -6.41 21.26
CA ASN A 372 -1.98 -7.55 20.37
C ASN A 372 -2.10 -8.85 21.20
N SER A 373 -2.81 -9.85 20.68
CA SER A 373 -3.18 -11.05 21.44
C SER A 373 -2.94 -12.35 20.68
N ALA A 374 -2.22 -13.28 21.32
CA ALA A 374 -2.21 -14.69 20.96
C ALA A 374 -3.19 -15.47 21.85
N THR A 375 -4.21 -16.08 21.26
CA THR A 375 -5.30 -16.72 22.02
C THR A 375 -4.97 -18.14 22.49
N ASP A 376 -3.98 -18.80 21.88
CA ASP A 376 -3.58 -20.19 22.19
C ASP A 376 -2.12 -20.43 21.79
N GLY A 377 -1.28 -19.40 21.98
CA GLY A 377 0.06 -19.39 21.42
C GLY A 377 1.00 -18.46 22.16
N PRO A 378 2.29 -18.47 21.77
CA PRO A 378 3.34 -17.94 22.62
C PRO A 378 3.49 -16.42 22.56
N VAL A 379 3.00 -15.71 21.53
CA VAL A 379 3.44 -14.33 21.27
C VAL A 379 2.29 -13.39 20.97
N GLY A 380 2.00 -12.46 21.88
CA GLY A 380 1.04 -11.40 21.63
C GLY A 380 1.59 -10.36 20.66
N GLY A 381 2.80 -9.85 20.93
CA GLY A 381 3.44 -8.76 20.21
C GLY A 381 4.07 -9.19 18.87
N MET A 382 5.39 -9.38 18.87
CA MET A 382 6.16 -9.67 17.65
C MET A 382 7.04 -10.91 17.81
N ALA A 383 7.01 -11.78 16.79
CA ALA A 383 7.89 -12.92 16.68
C ALA A 383 8.80 -12.78 15.45
N VAL A 384 10.06 -13.20 15.61
CA VAL A 384 11.07 -13.20 14.55
C VAL A 384 11.57 -14.62 14.34
N TYR A 385 11.54 -15.06 13.09
CA TYR A 385 12.09 -16.32 12.65
C TYR A 385 13.30 -16.11 11.76
N SER A 386 14.46 -16.62 12.19
CA SER A 386 15.70 -16.49 11.44
C SER A 386 16.06 -17.78 10.71
N THR A 387 16.39 -17.64 9.42
CA THR A 387 17.00 -18.69 8.59
C THR A 387 18.54 -18.56 8.51
N ALA A 388 19.11 -17.62 9.26
CA ALA A 388 20.52 -17.22 9.22
C ALA A 388 21.27 -17.59 10.52
N GLN A 389 22.60 -17.71 10.44
CA GLN A 389 23.45 -17.77 11.65
C GLN A 389 23.58 -16.43 12.37
N TYR A 390 23.26 -15.31 11.70
CA TYR A 390 23.33 -13.95 12.23
C TYR A 390 22.10 -13.16 11.76
N SER A 391 21.09 -13.14 12.61
CA SER A 391 19.87 -12.34 12.50
C SER A 391 19.92 -11.21 13.51
N GLN A 392 19.75 -9.98 13.06
CA GLN A 392 19.77 -8.78 13.90
C GLN A 392 18.53 -7.94 13.62
N VAL A 393 17.76 -7.70 14.68
CA VAL A 393 16.61 -6.80 14.69
C VAL A 393 17.02 -5.56 15.49
N ASP A 394 17.05 -4.41 14.84
CA ASP A 394 17.33 -3.13 15.50
C ASP A 394 16.01 -2.51 15.95
N ILE A 395 15.83 -2.36 17.26
CA ILE A 395 14.66 -1.73 17.87
C ILE A 395 15.11 -0.46 18.57
N SER A 396 14.64 0.68 18.08
CA SER A 396 14.99 2.00 18.63
C SER A 396 13.78 2.87 18.85
N ASN A 397 13.83 3.73 19.87
CA ASN A 397 12.80 4.74 20.14
C ASN A 397 11.38 4.15 20.24
N SER A 398 11.22 2.88 20.63
CA SER A 398 9.97 2.11 20.41
C SER A 398 9.31 1.64 21.71
N ILE A 399 8.04 1.28 21.63
CA ILE A 399 7.26 0.65 22.69
C ILE A 399 6.75 -0.70 22.18
N ILE A 400 7.14 -1.80 22.82
CA ILE A 400 6.63 -3.15 22.55
C ILE A 400 6.21 -3.76 23.89
N ALA A 401 4.98 -3.46 24.29
CA ALA A 401 4.48 -3.79 25.62
C ALA A 401 2.95 -3.83 25.67
N GLY A 402 2.42 -4.49 26.70
CA GLY A 402 0.98 -4.60 26.91
C GLY A 402 0.30 -5.50 25.88
N ASN A 403 1.06 -6.41 25.27
CA ASN A 403 0.50 -7.50 24.48
C ASN A 403 0.06 -8.64 25.41
N SER A 404 -0.64 -9.64 24.88
CA SER A 404 -1.14 -10.77 25.66
C SER A 404 -0.94 -12.09 24.94
N ALA A 405 -0.60 -13.14 25.68
CA ALA A 405 -0.46 -14.49 25.17
C ALA A 405 -0.88 -15.47 26.27
N THR A 406 -1.42 -16.63 25.90
CA THR A 406 -1.78 -17.69 26.85
C THR A 406 -0.57 -18.54 27.25
N GLU A 407 0.47 -18.53 26.43
CA GLU A 407 1.73 -19.24 26.63
C GLU A 407 2.90 -18.28 26.33
N GLY A 408 4.11 -18.61 26.78
CA GLY A 408 5.35 -18.08 26.20
C GLY A 408 5.65 -16.57 26.32
N ASP A 409 6.31 -16.08 25.27
CA ASP A 409 6.93 -14.77 25.08
C ASP A 409 5.91 -13.70 24.67
N VAL A 410 5.27 -13.07 25.64
CA VAL A 410 4.12 -12.17 25.41
C VAL A 410 4.38 -11.01 24.43
N ASP A 411 5.55 -10.37 24.50
CA ASP A 411 5.85 -9.15 23.73
C ASP A 411 6.82 -9.38 22.56
N LEU A 412 7.89 -10.15 22.77
CA LEU A 412 8.94 -10.42 21.78
C LEU A 412 9.39 -11.87 21.85
N ALA A 413 9.58 -12.52 20.70
CA ALA A 413 10.19 -13.85 20.61
C ALA A 413 11.19 -13.94 19.44
N GLY A 414 12.39 -14.48 19.69
CA GLY A 414 13.47 -14.60 18.71
C GLY A 414 13.73 -16.00 18.17
N SER A 415 12.90 -16.98 18.52
CA SER A 415 12.92 -18.31 17.90
C SER A 415 11.64 -19.06 18.24
N ILE A 416 10.55 -18.71 17.58
CA ILE A 416 9.52 -19.71 17.33
C ILE A 416 9.98 -20.45 16.08
N GLY A 417 10.41 -21.71 16.22
CA GLY A 417 10.81 -22.52 15.05
C GLY A 417 9.72 -22.46 13.98
N PRO A 418 10.00 -22.82 12.71
CA PRO A 418 8.94 -22.81 11.72
C PRO A 418 7.90 -23.82 12.18
N GLN A 419 6.82 -23.36 12.79
CA GLN A 419 5.59 -24.14 12.85
C GLN A 419 5.29 -24.43 11.38
N PRO A 420 5.08 -25.71 11.01
CA PRO A 420 5.12 -26.18 9.64
C PRO A 420 4.26 -25.24 8.82
N GLU A 421 4.93 -24.34 8.07
CA GLU A 421 4.37 -23.24 7.27
C GLU A 421 2.87 -23.36 7.28
N GLY A 422 2.12 -22.74 8.21
CA GLY A 422 0.76 -23.14 8.58
C GLY A 422 -0.06 -23.59 7.37
N ASN A 423 0.07 -24.86 7.00
CA ASN A 423 -0.20 -25.31 5.65
C ASN A 423 -0.14 -24.25 4.49
N THR A 424 0.99 -23.57 4.23
CA THR A 424 1.10 -22.63 3.08
C THR A 424 1.08 -23.34 1.71
N GLN A 425 0.61 -24.59 1.66
CA GLN A 425 0.43 -25.43 0.48
C GLN A 425 -1.02 -25.90 0.30
N ALA A 426 -2.00 -25.26 0.94
CA ALA A 426 -3.42 -25.59 0.82
C ALA A 426 -4.06 -25.35 -0.56
N ALA A 427 -3.37 -24.77 -1.56
CA ALA A 427 -3.98 -24.56 -2.88
C ALA A 427 -3.04 -24.63 -4.10
N GLY A 428 -1.87 -25.29 -3.96
CA GLY A 428 -1.01 -25.61 -5.11
C GLY A 428 -1.04 -27.07 -5.57
N GLY A 429 -1.52 -28.00 -4.73
CA GLY A 429 -1.42 -29.44 -4.97
C GLY A 429 -2.72 -30.20 -4.71
N LYS A 430 -3.35 -30.68 -5.79
CA LYS A 430 -4.44 -31.68 -5.87
C LYS A 430 -5.28 -31.92 -4.60
N THR A 431 -6.36 -31.16 -4.41
CA THR A 431 -7.50 -31.65 -3.62
C THR A 431 -8.40 -32.50 -4.52
N GLY A 432 -8.44 -33.80 -4.24
CA GLY A 432 -9.55 -34.64 -4.64
C GLY A 432 -10.81 -34.23 -3.87
N GLU A 433 -11.86 -33.89 -4.62
CA GLU A 433 -13.27 -34.22 -4.35
C GLU A 433 -13.99 -33.80 -3.05
N ALA A 434 -13.41 -33.08 -2.10
CA ALA A 434 -14.14 -32.61 -0.92
C ALA A 434 -14.70 -31.18 -1.06
N GLY A 435 -15.61 -30.99 -2.02
CA GLY A 435 -16.76 -30.09 -1.86
C GLY A 435 -16.51 -28.58 -1.74
N TRP A 436 -15.87 -27.95 -2.74
CA TRP A 436 -16.25 -26.58 -3.10
C TRP A 436 -17.69 -26.64 -3.62
N LYS A 437 -18.64 -26.28 -2.76
CA LYS A 437 -19.95 -25.82 -3.20
C LYS A 437 -20.09 -24.42 -2.64
N PRO A 438 -20.23 -23.37 -3.47
CA PRO A 438 -20.71 -22.11 -2.95
C PRO A 438 -22.05 -22.41 -2.29
N ARG A 439 -22.09 -22.42 -0.95
CA ARG A 439 -23.35 -22.28 -0.27
C ARG A 439 -23.72 -20.82 -0.50
N VAL A 440 -24.69 -20.66 -1.39
CA VAL A 440 -25.54 -19.48 -1.51
C VAL A 440 -26.24 -19.35 -0.16
N SER A 441 -25.51 -18.93 0.87
CA SER A 441 -26.10 -18.68 2.18
C SER A 441 -26.82 -17.34 2.04
N SER A 442 -28.12 -17.41 2.27
CA SER A 442 -29.10 -16.34 2.17
C SER A 442 -28.57 -14.95 2.57
N ARG A 443 -29.11 -13.89 1.93
CA ARG A 443 -29.00 -12.49 2.38
C ARG A 443 -29.08 -12.42 3.90
N LEU A 444 -28.00 -12.02 4.56
CA LEU A 444 -28.11 -11.50 5.91
C LEU A 444 -29.01 -10.26 5.86
N PRO A 445 -30.02 -10.12 6.73
CA PRO A 445 -30.88 -8.94 6.75
C PRO A 445 -30.02 -7.68 6.91
N GLY A 446 -30.02 -6.81 5.89
CA GLY A 446 -29.26 -5.55 5.89
C GLY A 446 -27.98 -5.52 5.04
N ARG A 447 -27.57 -6.61 4.36
CA ARG A 447 -26.45 -6.59 3.40
C ARG A 447 -26.92 -6.90 1.97
N THR A 448 -26.48 -6.09 1.00
CA THR A 448 -26.87 -6.16 -0.43
C THR A 448 -25.99 -7.10 -1.27
N ALA A 449 -24.82 -7.50 -0.77
CA ALA A 449 -23.87 -8.38 -1.46
C ALA A 449 -23.96 -9.86 -1.04
N TRP A 450 -23.65 -10.76 -1.97
CA TRP A 450 -23.51 -12.19 -1.73
C TRP A 450 -22.24 -12.48 -0.91
N THR A 451 -22.39 -12.85 0.37
CA THR A 451 -21.25 -13.34 1.17
C THR A 451 -21.00 -14.80 0.84
N ALA A 452 -19.83 -15.12 0.27
CA ALA A 452 -19.40 -16.50 0.18
C ALA A 452 -18.95 -16.96 1.58
N ASP A 453 -19.60 -17.99 2.11
CA ASP A 453 -19.17 -18.64 3.35
C ASP A 453 -17.90 -19.45 3.06
N PHE A 454 -16.73 -18.86 3.34
CA PHE A 454 -15.42 -19.46 3.12
C PHE A 454 -14.97 -20.38 4.27
N SER A 455 -15.89 -20.83 5.14
CA SER A 455 -15.53 -21.71 6.27
C SER A 455 -14.90 -23.03 5.78
N PRO A 456 -13.60 -23.26 6.01
CA PRO A 456 -13.00 -24.55 5.74
C PRO A 456 -13.43 -25.50 6.86
N LYS A 457 -14.03 -26.64 6.51
CA LYS A 457 -13.98 -27.79 7.43
C LYS A 457 -12.52 -28.19 7.55
N ALA A 458 -11.88 -27.81 8.65
CA ALA A 458 -10.55 -28.28 9.01
C ALA A 458 -10.56 -29.82 9.10
N SER A 459 -10.05 -30.49 8.07
CA SER A 459 -9.63 -31.88 8.18
C SER A 459 -8.12 -31.95 7.92
N LYS A 460 -7.42 -32.48 8.93
CA LYS A 460 -5.97 -32.55 9.14
C LYS A 460 -5.14 -33.31 8.07
N ALA A 461 -5.68 -33.60 6.89
CA ALA A 461 -5.06 -34.51 5.93
C ALA A 461 -5.15 -34.00 4.48
N GLY A 462 -4.01 -33.62 3.89
CA GLY A 462 -3.89 -33.49 2.41
C GLY A 462 -3.03 -32.35 1.87
N LEU A 463 -1.85 -32.07 2.44
CA LEU A 463 -1.15 -30.78 2.33
C LEU A 463 0.28 -30.90 1.80
N GLU A 464 0.44 -31.27 0.53
CA GLU A 464 1.76 -31.32 -0.12
C GLU A 464 1.73 -30.86 -1.58
N GLY A 465 2.44 -29.76 -1.86
CA GLY A 465 3.02 -29.48 -3.16
C GLY A 465 2.78 -28.05 -3.65
N TRP A 466 3.59 -27.08 -3.21
CA TRP A 466 4.10 -25.98 -4.07
C TRP A 466 5.30 -25.20 -3.49
N ASP A 467 6.20 -25.83 -2.74
CA ASP A 467 7.64 -25.52 -2.84
C ASP A 467 8.48 -26.69 -2.27
N ARG A 468 8.97 -27.59 -3.14
CA ARG A 468 9.98 -28.60 -2.76
C ARG A 468 11.39 -28.17 -3.15
N GLY A 469 11.60 -26.87 -3.41
CA GLY A 469 12.88 -26.33 -3.87
C GLY A 469 13.83 -25.87 -2.77
N GLN A 470 13.35 -25.63 -1.54
CA GLN A 470 14.19 -25.21 -0.42
C GLN A 470 13.71 -25.93 0.84
N GLN A 471 14.42 -26.98 1.27
CA GLN A 471 14.39 -27.34 2.69
C GLN A 471 14.77 -26.09 3.51
N PRO A 472 14.20 -25.85 4.70
CA PRO A 472 14.69 -24.79 5.55
C PRO A 472 16.20 -25.00 5.80
N PRO A 473 17.04 -23.96 5.70
CA PRO A 473 18.46 -24.08 5.96
C PRO A 473 18.66 -24.32 7.46
N GLY A 474 19.02 -25.55 7.85
CA GLY A 474 19.49 -25.86 9.21
C GLY A 474 18.48 -25.64 10.36
N PRO A 475 18.86 -25.96 11.60
CA PRO A 475 18.08 -25.58 12.78
C PRO A 475 18.03 -24.05 12.90
N PRO A 476 16.92 -23.47 13.38
CA PRO A 476 16.79 -22.02 13.55
C PRO A 476 17.96 -21.42 14.32
N GLY A 477 18.53 -20.34 13.78
CA GLY A 477 19.42 -19.47 14.55
C GLY A 477 18.58 -18.59 15.49
N PRO A 478 19.04 -18.29 16.72
CA PRO A 478 18.39 -17.31 17.57
C PRO A 478 18.46 -15.91 16.94
N ALA A 479 17.33 -15.19 16.87
CA ALA A 479 17.33 -13.76 16.54
C ALA A 479 18.04 -12.97 17.64
N THR A 480 18.83 -11.96 17.25
CA THR A 480 19.42 -11.00 18.18
C THR A 480 18.66 -9.69 18.09
N PHE A 481 18.11 -9.23 19.21
CA PHE A 481 17.46 -7.95 19.34
C PHE A 481 18.45 -6.94 19.91
N GLU A 482 18.78 -5.92 19.13
CA GLU A 482 19.55 -4.75 19.58
C GLU A 482 18.57 -3.63 19.92
N VAL A 483 18.34 -3.45 21.21
CA VAL A 483 17.30 -2.59 21.76
C VAL A 483 17.92 -1.36 22.39
N SER A 484 17.56 -0.19 21.88
CA SER A 484 18.06 1.09 22.39
C SER A 484 16.92 2.08 22.56
N TYR A 485 16.96 2.88 23.63
CA TYR A 485 15.90 3.83 23.96
C TYR A 485 14.49 3.27 23.69
N SER A 486 14.15 2.12 24.24
CA SER A 486 12.87 1.45 23.96
C SER A 486 12.30 0.80 25.21
N LEU A 487 10.97 0.74 25.30
CA LEU A 487 10.25 0.09 26.38
C LEU A 487 9.75 -1.28 25.89
N VAL A 488 10.18 -2.34 26.56
CA VAL A 488 9.77 -3.72 26.27
C VAL A 488 9.06 -4.31 27.49
N GLY A 489 7.86 -4.84 27.31
CA GLY A 489 7.06 -5.35 28.43
C GLY A 489 7.62 -6.64 29.05
N ALA A 490 8.30 -7.48 28.28
CA ALA A 490 8.99 -8.67 28.77
C ALA A 490 10.24 -8.99 27.95
N VAL A 491 11.31 -9.43 28.62
CA VAL A 491 12.51 -9.96 27.94
C VAL A 491 12.12 -11.24 27.21
N PRO A 492 12.48 -11.41 25.93
CA PRO A 492 12.20 -12.64 25.20
C PRO A 492 12.94 -13.82 25.84
N SER A 493 12.27 -14.95 26.03
CA SER A 493 12.87 -16.22 26.45
C SER A 493 13.57 -16.95 25.30
N THR A 494 13.30 -16.52 24.06
CA THR A 494 13.94 -17.03 22.83
C THR A 494 14.71 -15.94 22.11
N GLY A 495 15.91 -16.26 21.61
CA GLY A 495 16.80 -15.26 20.99
C GLY A 495 17.79 -14.65 21.98
N THR A 496 18.52 -13.64 21.51
CA THR A 496 19.44 -12.81 22.33
C THR A 496 18.81 -11.43 22.48
N PHE A 497 18.78 -10.89 23.70
CA PHE A 497 18.25 -9.56 23.99
C PHE A 497 19.36 -8.66 24.52
N ASN A 498 19.82 -7.74 23.68
CA ASN A 498 20.83 -6.75 24.03
C ASN A 498 20.13 -5.41 24.19
N ALA A 499 20.15 -4.86 25.40
CA ALA A 499 19.49 -3.60 25.71
C ALA A 499 20.48 -2.58 26.26
N ASP A 500 20.33 -1.31 25.85
CA ASP A 500 21.03 -0.21 26.50
C ASP A 500 20.53 0.01 27.94
N ALA A 501 21.19 0.91 28.68
CA ALA A 501 20.86 1.15 30.09
C ALA A 501 19.44 1.70 30.28
N VAL A 502 18.95 2.52 29.33
CA VAL A 502 17.61 3.09 29.35
C VAL A 502 16.58 1.97 29.16
N SER A 503 16.70 1.20 28.10
CA SER A 503 15.76 0.13 27.76
C SER A 503 15.78 -0.97 28.82
N SER A 504 16.95 -1.32 29.35
CA SER A 504 17.08 -2.26 30.47
C SER A 504 16.32 -1.80 31.72
N GLY A 505 16.31 -0.48 31.99
CA GLY A 505 15.57 0.10 33.11
C GLY A 505 14.05 0.17 32.90
N LEU A 506 13.58 0.03 31.67
CA LEU A 506 12.17 0.12 31.29
C LEU A 506 11.50 -1.25 31.06
N VAL A 507 12.26 -2.35 31.14
CA VAL A 507 11.71 -3.69 31.03
C VAL A 507 10.61 -3.93 32.06
N GLY A 508 9.42 -4.33 31.62
CA GLY A 508 8.28 -4.62 32.50
C GLY A 508 7.51 -3.38 32.96
N ALA A 509 7.88 -2.18 32.53
CA ALA A 509 7.11 -0.98 32.81
C ALA A 509 5.78 -1.00 32.05
N ASN A 510 4.72 -0.48 32.67
CA ASN A 510 3.46 -0.21 31.95
C ASN A 510 3.66 1.04 31.08
N PRO A 511 3.45 0.99 29.75
CA PRO A 511 3.71 2.12 28.88
C PRO A 511 2.77 3.32 29.11
N LEU A 512 1.66 3.15 29.85
CA LEU A 512 0.68 4.21 30.15
C LEU A 512 0.16 4.94 28.90
N LEU A 513 -0.30 4.15 27.94
CA LEU A 513 -0.89 4.64 26.69
C LEU A 513 -2.39 4.91 26.85
N GLY A 514 -2.88 5.97 26.21
CA GLY A 514 -4.29 6.22 25.99
C GLY A 514 -4.91 5.20 25.01
N PRO A 515 -6.25 5.21 24.84
CA PRO A 515 -6.92 4.30 23.90
C PRO A 515 -6.44 4.52 22.46
N LEU A 516 -6.50 3.47 21.65
CA LEU A 516 -6.32 3.58 20.20
C LEU A 516 -7.45 4.45 19.65
N GLY A 517 -7.10 5.44 18.84
CA GLY A 517 -8.11 6.31 18.23
C GLY A 517 -7.51 7.30 17.24
N ASN A 518 -8.37 8.16 16.71
CA ASN A 518 -7.95 9.29 15.90
C ASN A 518 -7.41 10.39 16.83
N ASN A 519 -6.10 10.37 17.04
CA ASN A 519 -5.38 11.28 17.92
C ASN A 519 -4.67 12.40 17.13
N GLY A 520 -5.18 12.72 15.94
CA GLY A 520 -4.51 13.51 14.92
C GLY A 520 -3.72 12.62 13.96
N GLY A 521 -3.23 13.21 12.86
CA GLY A 521 -2.48 12.48 11.84
C GLY A 521 -3.31 11.73 10.81
N PRO A 522 -2.65 11.02 9.88
CA PRO A 522 -3.31 10.25 8.82
C PRO A 522 -3.84 8.89 9.28
N THR A 523 -3.31 8.31 10.37
CA THR A 523 -3.68 6.96 10.83
C THR A 523 -3.93 6.88 12.35
N PRO A 524 -4.75 5.93 12.84
CA PRO A 524 -4.98 5.75 14.28
C PRO A 524 -3.70 5.46 15.06
N SER A 525 -3.62 6.01 16.29
CA SER A 525 -2.44 5.92 17.14
C SER A 525 -2.80 5.86 18.62
N HIS A 526 -1.81 5.61 19.48
CA HIS A 526 -1.95 5.70 20.94
C HIS A 526 -1.21 6.95 21.44
N LEU A 527 -1.90 7.82 22.21
CA LEU A 527 -1.23 8.93 22.89
C LEU A 527 -0.51 8.43 24.15
N PRO A 528 0.78 8.75 24.35
CA PRO A 528 1.44 8.59 25.64
C PRO A 528 0.78 9.45 26.72
N ALA A 529 0.68 8.94 27.95
CA ALA A 529 0.33 9.79 29.08
C ALA A 529 1.48 10.77 29.39
N ALA A 530 1.17 12.02 29.76
CA ALA A 530 2.17 13.07 30.00
C ALA A 530 3.21 12.76 31.10
N ASN A 531 2.92 11.82 32.00
CA ASN A 531 3.86 11.34 33.03
C ASN A 531 4.22 9.86 32.80
N GLY A 532 4.12 9.39 31.56
CA GLY A 532 4.42 8.03 31.15
C GLY A 532 5.92 7.74 31.27
N PRO A 533 6.31 6.46 31.42
CA PRO A 533 7.72 6.08 31.51
C PRO A 533 8.48 6.23 30.19
N GLY A 534 7.80 6.49 29.07
CA GLY A 534 8.41 6.69 27.75
C GLY A 534 8.58 8.14 27.33
N ILE A 535 8.34 9.12 28.23
CA ILE A 535 8.35 10.55 27.88
C ILE A 535 9.75 11.14 27.97
N ASP A 536 10.15 11.94 26.98
CA ASP A 536 11.38 12.75 26.94
C ASP A 536 12.67 11.96 27.23
N LEU A 537 12.79 10.74 26.69
CA LEU A 537 13.89 9.84 27.00
C LEU A 537 14.99 9.79 25.94
N VAL A 538 14.70 10.17 24.71
CA VAL A 538 15.66 10.06 23.60
C VAL A 538 16.34 11.42 23.37
N PRO A 539 17.64 11.56 23.64
CA PRO A 539 18.33 12.82 23.39
C PRO A 539 18.34 13.17 21.90
N GLN A 540 18.17 14.45 21.57
CA GLN A 540 18.28 14.93 20.19
C GLN A 540 19.58 14.45 19.51
N GLY A 541 19.46 13.98 18.27
CA GLY A 541 20.55 13.41 17.48
C GLY A 541 20.87 11.95 17.78
N THR A 542 20.23 11.34 18.78
CA THR A 542 20.38 9.91 19.10
C THR A 542 19.35 9.09 18.33
N ASN A 543 19.76 7.99 17.70
CA ASN A 543 18.87 7.11 16.93
C ASN A 543 17.95 7.86 15.95
N GLY A 544 18.45 8.94 15.34
CA GLY A 544 17.69 9.76 14.39
C GLY A 544 16.79 10.83 15.00
N CYS A 545 16.55 10.85 16.32
CA CYS A 545 15.67 11.82 17.00
C CYS A 545 15.98 13.27 16.60
N GLY A 546 15.02 13.98 15.99
CA GLY A 546 15.20 15.37 15.52
C GLY A 546 16.11 15.54 14.31
N THR A 547 16.47 14.47 13.62
CA THR A 547 17.35 14.48 12.43
C THR A 547 16.71 13.71 11.27
N SER A 548 17.06 12.44 11.05
CA SER A 548 16.39 11.57 10.07
C SER A 548 14.96 11.20 10.51
N PHE A 549 14.64 11.44 11.78
CA PHE A 549 13.39 11.11 12.44
C PHE A 549 12.85 12.37 13.15
N ALA A 550 12.26 13.27 12.36
CA ALA A 550 11.95 14.65 12.76
C ALA A 550 10.44 14.95 12.97
N VAL A 551 9.57 14.01 12.62
CA VAL A 551 8.14 14.07 12.89
C VAL A 551 7.65 12.73 13.43
N ASP A 552 6.57 12.74 14.21
CA ASP A 552 5.89 11.53 14.69
C ASP A 552 4.88 10.99 13.66
N GLN A 553 4.16 9.90 14.00
CA GLN A 553 3.12 9.28 13.15
C GLN A 553 2.06 10.27 12.66
N ARG A 554 1.83 11.37 13.39
CA ARG A 554 0.79 12.35 13.09
C ARG A 554 1.30 13.51 12.24
N GLY A 555 2.60 13.54 11.96
CA GLY A 555 3.28 14.67 11.34
C GLY A 555 3.62 15.79 12.33
N GLU A 556 3.48 15.57 13.64
CA GLU A 556 3.87 16.55 14.66
C GLU A 556 5.38 16.56 14.86
N ALA A 557 5.94 17.70 15.26
CA ALA A 557 7.39 17.86 15.42
C ALA A 557 7.95 16.91 16.48
N ARG A 558 9.09 16.28 16.15
CA ARG A 558 9.83 15.37 17.03
C ARG A 558 11.33 15.70 16.99
N PRO A 559 12.00 15.96 18.13
CA PRO A 559 11.44 16.06 19.48
C PRO A 559 10.48 17.25 19.61
N ASP A 560 9.65 17.23 20.65
CA ASP A 560 8.86 18.39 21.02
C ASP A 560 9.79 19.59 21.36
N ALA A 561 9.29 20.81 21.10
CA ALA A 561 10.11 22.02 21.25
C ALA A 561 10.41 22.37 22.72
N SER A 562 9.65 21.81 23.67
CA SER A 562 9.76 22.16 25.08
C SER A 562 10.83 21.34 25.81
N SER A 563 10.96 20.05 25.51
CA SER A 563 11.94 19.16 26.12
C SER A 563 13.23 19.06 25.31
N GLY A 564 13.14 19.13 23.97
CA GLY A 564 14.27 18.86 23.08
C GLY A 564 14.72 17.39 23.09
N GLN A 565 13.87 16.48 23.57
CA GLN A 565 14.07 15.03 23.61
C GLN A 565 12.86 14.34 23.00
N CYS A 566 13.05 13.19 22.35
CA CYS A 566 11.93 12.45 21.78
C CYS A 566 11.31 11.50 22.82
N ASP A 567 10.02 11.27 22.67
CA ASP A 567 9.29 10.19 23.33
C ASP A 567 9.55 8.84 22.67
N LEU A 568 9.34 7.79 23.46
CA LEU A 568 9.30 6.42 22.96
C LEU A 568 7.98 6.13 22.24
N GLY A 569 8.06 5.35 21.17
CA GLY A 569 6.92 4.91 20.38
C GLY A 569 6.60 5.81 19.19
N SER A 570 5.44 5.57 18.59
CA SER A 570 4.99 6.21 17.34
C SER A 570 4.55 7.66 17.48
N VAL A 571 4.31 8.14 18.70
CA VAL A 571 3.74 9.46 18.95
C VAL A 571 4.62 10.26 19.90
N GLU A 572 4.78 11.55 19.60
CA GLU A 572 5.42 12.55 20.44
C GLU A 572 4.38 13.37 21.21
N ILE A 573 4.46 13.45 22.53
CA ILE A 573 3.64 14.38 23.28
C ILE A 573 4.12 15.81 23.01
N GLN A 574 3.21 16.68 22.57
CA GLN A 574 3.54 18.08 22.38
C GLN A 574 3.38 18.81 23.72
N GLY A 575 4.47 19.37 24.24
CA GLY A 575 4.40 20.30 25.36
C GLY A 575 3.64 21.57 24.95
N THR A 576 2.97 22.24 25.89
CA THR A 576 2.48 23.60 25.61
C THR A 576 3.69 24.50 25.35
N PRO A 577 3.84 25.15 24.18
CA PRO A 577 4.97 26.03 23.95
C PRO A 577 4.97 27.13 25.02
N PRO A 578 6.15 27.53 25.55
CA PRO A 578 6.21 28.64 26.49
C PRO A 578 5.55 29.86 25.85
N PRO A 579 4.76 30.65 26.61
CA PRO A 579 4.12 31.84 26.06
C PRO A 579 5.21 32.71 25.42
N PRO A 580 4.97 33.27 24.22
CA PRO A 580 5.96 34.11 23.57
C PRO A 580 6.42 35.16 24.58
N GLY A 581 7.74 35.22 24.81
CA GLY A 581 8.31 36.24 25.68
C GLY A 581 7.80 37.62 25.27
N PRO A 582 7.68 38.58 26.21
CA PRO A 582 7.16 39.90 25.88
C PRO A 582 7.88 40.43 24.66
N ALA A 583 7.12 40.68 23.59
CA ALA A 583 7.67 41.20 22.35
C ALA A 583 8.58 42.40 22.69
N PRO A 584 9.81 42.49 22.15
CA PRO A 584 10.60 43.68 22.32
C PRO A 584 9.73 44.87 21.93
N LEU A 585 9.56 45.83 22.85
CA LEU A 585 8.75 47.01 22.64
C LEU A 585 9.05 47.56 21.25
N ALA A 586 8.05 47.52 20.37
CA ALA A 586 8.20 48.03 19.02
C ALA A 586 8.59 49.50 19.13
N VAL A 587 9.84 49.83 18.82
CA VAL A 587 10.24 51.22 18.60
C VAL A 587 9.46 51.66 17.36
N PRO A 588 8.55 52.64 17.46
CA PRO A 588 7.75 53.06 16.32
C PRO A 588 8.68 53.71 15.29
N VAL A 589 9.04 52.97 14.23
CA VAL A 589 9.82 53.48 13.09
C VAL A 589 8.98 54.30 12.11
N ASN A 590 7.69 54.48 12.38
CA ASN A 590 6.80 55.29 11.55
C ASN A 590 6.68 56.73 12.05
N ASN A 591 7.83 57.38 12.33
CA ASN A 591 7.85 58.85 12.38
C ASN A 591 8.22 59.36 10.96
N PRO A 592 7.28 59.97 10.21
CA PRO A 592 7.54 60.50 8.87
C PRO A 592 8.62 61.60 8.84
N VAL A 593 9.01 62.16 10.00
CA VAL A 593 10.13 63.10 10.11
C VAL A 593 11.50 62.40 10.01
N ALA A 594 11.63 61.15 10.48
CA ALA A 594 12.88 60.39 10.42
C ALA A 594 13.21 59.91 8.99
N LEU A 595 12.18 59.56 8.20
CA LEU A 595 12.33 59.18 6.80
C LEU A 595 12.66 60.39 5.89
N ALA A 596 12.12 61.58 6.20
CA ALA A 596 12.42 62.80 5.46
C ALA A 596 13.86 63.30 5.65
N LEU A 597 14.45 63.10 6.85
CA LEU A 597 15.84 63.48 7.13
C LEU A 597 16.87 62.57 6.43
N LEU A 598 16.57 61.29 6.22
CA LEU A 598 17.43 60.37 5.46
C LEU A 598 17.37 60.61 3.94
N ALA A 599 16.22 61.04 3.41
CA ALA A 599 16.06 61.35 1.98
C ALA A 599 16.68 62.70 1.55
N LEU A 600 16.77 63.68 2.47
CA LEU A 600 17.45 64.96 2.19
C LEU A 600 18.98 64.85 2.20
N GLY A 601 19.56 63.85 2.86
CA GLY A 601 21.01 63.62 2.90
C GLY A 601 21.60 62.97 1.65
N ALA A 602 20.81 62.17 0.92
CA ALA A 602 21.29 61.43 -0.26
C ALA A 602 21.08 62.15 -1.61
N GLY A 603 20.26 63.22 -1.64
CA GLY A 603 19.95 63.99 -2.87
C GLY A 603 20.93 65.12 -3.21
N LEU A 604 21.82 65.52 -2.29
CA LEU A 604 22.72 66.67 -2.46
C LEU A 604 24.12 66.33 -3.02
N LEU A 605 24.40 65.05 -3.31
CA LEU A 605 25.72 64.60 -3.84
C LEU A 605 25.70 64.20 -5.32
N GLY A 606 24.56 64.32 -6.01
CA GLY A 606 24.38 63.80 -7.38
C GLY A 606 24.27 64.82 -8.52
N PHE A 607 24.23 66.14 -8.25
CA PHE A 607 23.81 67.12 -9.26
C PHE A 607 24.72 68.36 -9.38
N PHE A 608 26.05 68.19 -9.47
CA PHE A 608 26.92 69.16 -10.17
C PHE A 608 28.14 68.44 -10.76
N GLY A 609 28.00 67.95 -11.99
CA GLY A 609 29.12 67.53 -12.82
C GLY A 609 29.73 68.70 -13.61
N LEU A 610 31.01 68.52 -13.95
CA LEU A 610 31.77 69.13 -15.05
C LEU A 610 32.34 70.55 -14.87
N GLY A 611 33.67 70.67 -15.01
CA GLY A 611 34.29 71.96 -15.38
C GLY A 611 35.80 72.11 -15.21
N ARG A 612 36.59 71.52 -16.13
CA ARG A 612 37.90 71.98 -16.68
C ARG A 612 38.84 72.88 -15.85
N GLY A 613 40.14 72.54 -15.84
CA GLY A 613 41.21 73.55 -15.90
C GLY A 613 42.64 73.13 -15.54
N ARG A 614 43.50 72.98 -16.56
CA ARG A 614 44.98 72.93 -16.57
C ARG A 614 45.68 73.80 -15.49
N ARG A 615 46.84 73.34 -14.97
CA ARG A 615 48.20 73.82 -15.33
C ARG A 615 49.33 73.16 -14.50
N ARG A 616 50.49 73.08 -15.17
CA ARG A 616 51.83 72.63 -14.79
C ARG A 616 52.33 73.17 -13.44
N ALA A 617 53.10 72.36 -12.73
CA ALA A 617 54.53 72.56 -12.46
C ALA A 617 55.17 71.18 -12.24
#